data_AF-A0A1B9MR53-F1
#
_entry.id   AF-A0A1B9MR53-F1
#
_cell.length_a   1.000
_cell.length_b   1.000
_cell.length_c   1.000
_cell.angle_alpha   90.00
_cell.angle_beta   90.00
_cell.angle_gamma   90.00
#
_symmetry.space_group_name_H-M   'P 1'
#
loop_
_entity.id
_entity.type
_entity.pdbx_description
1 polymer ?
#
loop_
_entity_poly.entity_id
_entity_poly.type
_entity_poly.pdbx_seq_one_letter_code
_entity_poly.pdbx_strand_id
1 'polypeptide(L)'
;MLWWDDVAKGLSKLSQPKDTPSENGETTNTTPATLSADGRAWFIHPVALFNFKPKFCITVDMLKQIFTYVSNNRLDLLQFIVNDINVHMNKYRLDTPLRLSHFFAQIRQEVGLSLKTEENFTYSVSGLKTN
;
A
#
# COMPACT_ATOMS: atom_id res chain seq x y z
N MET A 1 20.15 3.97 8.58
CA MET A 1 19.16 3.21 7.77
C MET A 1 18.04 4.15 7.38
N LEU A 2 17.88 4.44 6.10
CA LEU A 2 16.75 5.20 5.57
C LEU A 2 15.66 4.19 5.23
N TRP A 3 14.53 4.23 5.93
CA TRP A 3 13.42 3.27 5.80
C TRP A 3 12.91 3.08 4.35
N TRP A 4 13.18 4.04 3.47
CA TRP A 4 12.90 3.97 2.03
C TRP A 4 13.69 2.88 1.30
N ASP A 5 14.90 2.56 1.76
CA ASP A 5 15.73 1.49 1.19
C ASP A 5 15.05 0.12 1.39
N ASP A 6 14.40 -0.09 2.53
CA ASP A 6 13.69 -1.33 2.84
C ASP A 6 12.42 -1.51 1.99
N VAL A 7 11.72 -0.41 1.69
CA VAL A 7 10.55 -0.40 0.79
C VAL A 7 10.97 -0.71 -0.66
N ALA A 8 12.03 -0.06 -1.14
CA ALA A 8 12.56 -0.30 -2.49
C ALA A 8 13.07 -1.75 -2.65
N LYS A 9 13.71 -2.27 -1.60
CA LYS A 9 14.19 -3.65 -1.54
C LYS A 9 13.05 -4.68 -1.42
N GLY A 10 11.91 -4.31 -0.84
CA GLY A 10 10.69 -5.13 -0.84
C GLY A 10 10.06 -5.24 -2.22
N LEU A 11 9.99 -4.12 -2.95
CA LEU A 11 9.45 -4.08 -4.33
C LEU A 11 10.29 -4.90 -5.32
N SER A 12 11.63 -4.84 -5.22
CA SER A 12 12.52 -5.58 -6.14
C SER A 12 12.48 -7.10 -5.95
N LYS A 13 12.17 -7.58 -4.74
CA LYS A 13 12.00 -9.02 -4.46
C LYS A 13 10.70 -9.59 -5.02
N LEU A 14 9.67 -8.76 -5.15
CA LEU A 14 8.37 -9.19 -5.68
C LEU A 14 8.37 -9.31 -7.22
N SER A 15 9.27 -8.61 -7.91
CA SER A 15 9.34 -8.60 -9.37
C SER A 15 10.25 -9.68 -9.98
N GLN A 16 10.88 -10.54 -9.17
CA GLN A 16 11.69 -11.64 -9.70
C GLN A 16 10.81 -12.87 -10.00
N PRO A 17 10.86 -13.41 -11.23
CA PRO A 17 10.25 -14.71 -11.53
C PRO A 17 10.88 -15.78 -10.64
N LYS A 18 10.04 -16.56 -9.94
CA LYS A 18 10.48 -17.80 -9.29
C LYS A 18 10.69 -18.85 -10.37
N ASP A 19 11.93 -19.07 -10.77
CA ASP A 19 12.29 -20.28 -11.52
C ASP A 19 12.15 -21.47 -10.57
N THR A 20 11.18 -22.33 -10.85
CA THR A 20 11.02 -23.61 -10.15
C THR A 20 11.73 -24.67 -11.00
N PRO A 21 12.76 -25.37 -10.47
CA PRO A 21 13.37 -26.48 -11.21
C PRO A 21 12.36 -27.61 -11.41
N SER A 22 12.21 -28.06 -12.65
CA SER A 22 11.47 -29.28 -12.99
C SER A 22 12.33 -30.48 -12.60
N GLU A 23 11.96 -31.21 -11.56
CA GLU A 23 12.54 -32.51 -11.23
C GLU A 23 11.48 -33.60 -11.44
N ASN A 24 11.76 -34.47 -12.40
CA ASN A 24 10.91 -35.60 -12.76
C ASN A 24 11.17 -36.75 -11.77
N GLY A 25 10.14 -37.20 -11.05
CA GLY A 25 10.17 -38.38 -10.18
C GLY A 25 8.76 -38.90 -9.92
N GLU A 26 8.54 -40.19 -10.15
CA GLU A 26 7.25 -40.85 -10.40
C GLU A 26 6.53 -41.37 -9.12
N THR A 27 5.19 -41.35 -9.18
CA THR A 27 4.18 -42.20 -8.49
C THR A 27 3.96 -42.13 -6.96
N THR A 28 2.81 -41.60 -6.54
CA THR A 28 1.66 -42.39 -5.99
C THR A 28 0.50 -41.47 -5.54
N ASN A 29 -0.71 -41.81 -6.00
CA ASN A 29 -2.03 -41.35 -5.55
C ASN A 29 -2.45 -39.91 -5.92
N THR A 30 -2.68 -39.70 -7.20
CA THR A 30 -3.34 -38.49 -7.71
C THR A 30 -4.82 -38.50 -7.32
N THR A 31 -5.16 -37.77 -6.26
CA THR A 31 -6.54 -37.30 -6.07
C THR A 31 -6.91 -36.52 -7.34
N PRO A 32 -7.94 -36.92 -8.11
CA PRO A 32 -8.32 -36.19 -9.31
C PRO A 32 -8.66 -34.75 -8.90
N ALA A 33 -8.18 -33.77 -9.67
CA ALA A 33 -8.50 -32.37 -9.43
C ALA A 33 -10.03 -32.22 -9.41
N THR A 34 -10.60 -32.02 -8.23
CA THR A 34 -12.03 -31.76 -8.06
C THR A 34 -12.39 -30.50 -8.83
N LEU A 35 -13.29 -30.65 -9.81
CA LEU A 35 -13.86 -29.54 -10.58
C LEU A 35 -14.47 -28.50 -9.62
N SER A 36 -14.41 -27.22 -9.99
CA SER A 36 -15.03 -26.14 -9.23
C SER A 36 -16.49 -26.51 -8.88
N ALA A 37 -16.96 -26.11 -7.69
CA ALA A 37 -18.28 -26.51 -7.15
C ALA A 37 -19.46 -26.15 -8.08
N ASP A 38 -19.25 -25.23 -9.02
CA ASP A 38 -20.20 -24.83 -10.06
C ASP A 38 -20.12 -25.67 -11.34
N GLY A 39 -19.28 -26.70 -11.40
CA GLY A 39 -19.11 -27.58 -12.55
C GLY A 39 -18.41 -26.93 -13.76
N ARG A 40 -17.82 -25.74 -13.59
CA ARG A 40 -17.20 -24.98 -14.68
C ARG A 40 -15.68 -25.11 -14.65
N ALA A 41 -15.10 -25.44 -15.80
CA ALA A 41 -13.67 -25.33 -16.02
C ALA A 41 -13.34 -23.89 -16.43
N TRP A 42 -12.61 -23.17 -15.58
CA TRP A 42 -12.19 -21.80 -15.86
C TRP A 42 -10.94 -21.79 -16.75
N PHE A 43 -11.05 -21.26 -17.96
CA PHE A 43 -9.93 -21.05 -18.86
C PHE A 43 -9.41 -19.60 -18.68
N ILE A 44 -8.33 -19.42 -17.92
CA ILE A 44 -7.70 -18.11 -17.74
C ILE A 44 -6.72 -17.87 -18.89
N HIS A 45 -7.07 -16.96 -19.81
CA HIS A 45 -6.20 -16.65 -20.95
C HIS A 45 -5.00 -15.78 -20.49
N PRO A 46 -3.74 -16.16 -20.79
CA PRO A 46 -2.56 -15.41 -20.32
C PRO A 46 -2.57 -13.93 -20.75
N VAL A 47 -3.03 -13.65 -21.97
CA VAL A 47 -3.14 -12.27 -22.50
C VAL A 47 -4.14 -11.42 -21.72
N ALA A 48 -5.21 -12.02 -21.19
CA ALA A 48 -6.18 -11.29 -20.37
C ALA A 48 -5.60 -10.88 -19.00
N LEU A 49 -4.66 -11.68 -18.47
CA LEU A 49 -3.95 -11.37 -17.23
C LEU A 49 -3.01 -10.17 -17.38
N PHE A 50 -2.38 -9.98 -18.54
CA PHE A 50 -1.49 -8.84 -18.81
C PHE A 50 -2.21 -7.47 -18.80
N ASN A 51 -3.50 -7.45 -19.16
CA ASN A 51 -4.30 -6.21 -19.18
C ASN A 51 -5.06 -5.96 -17.86
N PHE A 52 -4.94 -6.88 -16.89
CA PHE A 52 -5.54 -6.68 -15.58
C PHE A 52 -4.75 -5.62 -14.81
N LYS A 53 -5.30 -4.41 -14.72
CA LYS A 53 -4.82 -3.39 -13.81
C LYS A 53 -5.62 -3.48 -12.52
N PRO A 54 -5.07 -4.01 -11.41
CA PRO A 54 -5.77 -4.01 -10.14
C PRO A 54 -6.14 -2.57 -9.80
N LYS A 55 -7.40 -2.35 -9.45
CA LYS A 55 -7.86 -1.05 -8.96
C LYS A 55 -7.11 -0.80 -7.65
N PHE A 56 -6.16 0.12 -7.68
CA PHE A 56 -5.39 0.47 -6.51
C PHE A 56 -6.30 1.22 -5.52
N CYS A 57 -6.36 0.76 -4.27
CA CYS A 57 -7.10 1.41 -3.20
C CYS A 57 -6.22 1.47 -1.95
N ILE A 58 -6.39 2.54 -1.17
CA ILE A 58 -5.70 2.73 0.10
C ILE A 58 -6.58 2.15 1.19
N THR A 59 -5.97 1.55 2.21
CA THR A 59 -6.66 1.04 3.40
C THR A 59 -6.20 1.78 4.65
N VAL A 60 -6.98 1.66 5.73
CA VAL A 60 -6.63 2.24 7.03
C VAL A 60 -5.35 1.60 7.59
N ASP A 61 -5.15 0.30 7.35
CA ASP A 61 -3.94 -0.39 7.79
C ASP A 61 -2.67 0.14 7.10
N MET A 62 -2.77 0.52 5.82
CA MET A 62 -1.66 1.20 5.13
C MET A 62 -1.35 2.56 5.77
N LEU A 63 -2.37 3.35 6.13
CA LEU A 63 -2.15 4.61 6.84
C LEU A 63 -1.53 4.40 8.23
N LYS A 64 -1.91 3.36 8.96
CA LYS A 64 -1.31 3.02 10.26
C LYS A 64 0.18 2.65 10.14
N GLN A 65 0.60 2.07 9.01
CA GLN A 65 2.01 1.82 8.74
C GLN A 65 2.80 3.12 8.48
N ILE A 66 2.16 4.12 7.87
CA ILE A 66 2.78 5.43 7.59
C ILE A 66 2.82 6.30 8.85
N PHE A 67 1.71 6.32 9.61
CA PHE A 67 1.50 7.15 10.80
C PHE A 67 1.46 6.30 12.07
N THR A 68 2.64 5.85 12.49
CA THR A 68 2.83 4.85 13.55
C THR A 68 2.42 5.31 14.95
N TYR A 69 2.22 6.61 15.17
CA TYR A 69 1.85 7.17 16.47
C TYR A 69 0.41 7.69 16.52
N VAL A 70 -0.41 7.34 15.53
CA VAL A 70 -1.84 7.68 15.57
C VAL A 70 -2.56 6.78 16.57
N SER A 71 -3.18 7.42 17.55
CA SER A 71 -3.98 6.73 18.58
C SER A 71 -5.26 6.12 17.98
N ASN A 72 -5.72 5.01 18.57
CA ASN A 72 -6.92 4.29 18.12
C ASN A 72 -8.20 5.16 18.15
N ASN A 73 -8.25 6.20 18.98
CA ASN A 73 -9.36 7.15 19.02
C ASN A 73 -9.48 8.04 17.76
N ARG A 74 -8.50 8.00 16.85
CA ARG A 74 -8.50 8.75 15.58
C ARG A 74 -8.80 7.86 14.37
N LEU A 75 -9.33 6.66 14.61
CA LEU A 75 -9.65 5.71 13.55
C LEU A 75 -10.67 6.29 12.55
N ASP A 76 -11.66 7.03 13.04
CA ASP A 76 -12.68 7.68 12.20
C ASP A 76 -12.05 8.68 11.22
N LEU A 77 -11.02 9.40 11.67
CA LEU A 77 -10.28 10.32 10.79
C LEU A 77 -9.49 9.56 9.73
N LEU A 78 -8.81 8.48 10.10
CA LEU A 78 -8.10 7.65 9.11
C LEU A 78 -9.08 7.09 8.09
N GLN A 79 -10.25 6.61 8.52
CA GLN A 79 -11.29 6.10 7.62
C GLN A 79 -11.83 7.20 6.70
N PHE A 80 -12.04 8.41 7.22
CA PHE A 80 -12.44 9.57 6.43
C PHE A 80 -11.41 9.88 5.34
N ILE A 81 -10.12 9.93 5.69
CA ILE A 81 -9.02 10.16 4.73
C ILE A 81 -8.97 9.07 3.65
N VAL A 82 -9.08 7.80 4.06
CA VAL A 82 -9.12 6.67 3.11
C VAL A 82 -10.27 6.82 2.12
N ASN A 83 -11.47 7.10 2.63
CA ASN A 83 -12.66 7.22 1.81
C ASN A 83 -12.53 8.39 0.83
N ASP A 84 -12.08 9.55 1.31
CA ASP A 84 -11.92 10.75 0.48
C ASP A 84 -10.89 10.55 -0.63
N ILE A 85 -9.71 10.02 -0.30
CA ILE A 85 -8.65 9.78 -1.30
C ILE A 85 -9.10 8.73 -2.32
N ASN A 86 -9.73 7.63 -1.88
CA ASN A 86 -10.19 6.58 -2.78
C ASN A 86 -11.29 7.05 -3.75
N VAL A 87 -12.16 7.98 -3.32
CA VAL A 87 -13.19 8.59 -4.18
C VAL A 87 -12.55 9.54 -5.20
N HIS A 88 -11.54 10.32 -4.78
CA HIS A 88 -10.94 11.38 -5.59
C HIS A 88 -9.61 11.00 -6.26
N MET A 89 -9.22 9.73 -6.22
CA MET A 89 -7.88 9.28 -6.64
C MET A 89 -7.55 9.69 -8.09
N ASN A 90 -8.48 9.51 -9.02
CA ASN A 90 -8.32 9.91 -10.42
C ASN A 90 -8.28 11.44 -10.59
N LYS A 91 -9.08 12.18 -9.82
CA LYS A 91 -9.16 13.65 -9.89
C LYS A 91 -7.82 14.29 -9.53
N TYR A 92 -7.14 13.76 -8.51
CA TYR A 92 -5.82 14.25 -8.07
C TYR A 92 -4.65 13.51 -8.72
N ARG A 93 -4.94 12.58 -9.64
CA ARG A 93 -3.96 11.76 -10.37
C ARG A 93 -3.08 10.93 -9.41
N LEU A 94 -3.66 10.50 -8.28
CA LEU A 94 -3.02 9.64 -7.27
C LEU A 94 -3.17 8.14 -7.61
N ASP A 95 -3.53 7.84 -8.85
CA ASP A 95 -3.81 6.52 -9.42
C ASP A 95 -2.54 5.72 -9.76
N THR A 96 -1.36 6.31 -9.56
CA THR A 96 -0.07 5.64 -9.75
C THR A 96 0.67 5.47 -8.41
N PRO A 97 1.31 4.31 -8.17
CA PRO A 97 2.05 4.06 -6.92
C PRO A 97 3.12 5.11 -6.64
N LEU A 98 3.80 5.61 -7.68
CA LEU A 98 4.85 6.62 -7.55
C LEU A 98 4.30 7.95 -7.02
N ARG A 99 3.23 8.50 -7.64
CA ARG A 99 2.67 9.79 -7.19
C ARG A 99 2.05 9.66 -5.81
N LEU A 100 1.40 8.54 -5.53
CA LEU A 100 0.83 8.28 -4.21
C LEU A 100 1.90 8.18 -3.11
N SER A 101 3.01 7.49 -3.39
CA SER A 101 4.12 7.37 -2.45
C SER A 101 4.73 8.75 -2.17
N HIS A 102 4.97 9.56 -3.20
CA HIS A 102 5.45 10.92 -3.03
C HIS A 102 4.49 11.79 -2.21
N PHE A 103 3.20 11.72 -2.51
CA PHE A 103 2.18 12.46 -1.78
C PHE A 103 2.19 12.15 -0.28
N PHE A 104 2.21 10.86 0.09
CA PHE A 104 2.28 10.49 1.51
C PHE A 104 3.64 10.73 2.15
N ALA A 105 4.73 10.67 1.37
CA ALA A 105 6.05 11.05 1.87
C ALA A 105 6.07 12.53 2.30
N GLN A 106 5.51 13.40 1.46
CA GLN A 106 5.40 14.83 1.75
C GLN A 106 4.49 15.07 2.96
N ILE A 107 3.28 14.51 2.96
CA ILE A 107 2.36 14.68 4.10
C ILE A 107 3.02 14.23 5.40
N ARG A 108 3.65 13.05 5.42
CA ARG A 108 4.30 12.53 6.62
C ARG A 108 5.41 13.47 7.12
N GLN A 109 6.12 14.13 6.22
CA GLN A 109 7.14 15.12 6.59
C GLN A 109 6.52 16.36 7.25
N GLU A 110 5.38 16.84 6.74
CA GLU A 110 4.70 18.04 7.24
C GLU A 110 3.96 17.80 8.57
N VAL A 111 3.16 16.73 8.66
CA VAL A 111 2.29 16.49 9.84
C VAL A 111 2.90 15.55 10.89
N GLY A 112 4.04 14.95 10.55
CA GLY A 112 4.74 13.98 11.39
C GLY A 112 4.01 12.64 11.56
N LEU A 113 4.57 11.79 12.42
CA LEU A 113 4.13 10.40 12.64
C LEU A 113 2.80 10.25 13.39
N SER A 114 2.33 11.33 14.03
CA SER A 114 1.09 11.34 14.82
C SER A 114 -0.09 11.99 14.09
N LEU A 115 0.11 12.40 12.83
CA LEU A 115 -0.91 13.07 12.01
C LEU A 115 -1.52 14.28 12.73
N LYS A 116 -0.66 15.18 13.20
CA LYS A 116 -1.12 16.42 13.85
C LYS A 116 -1.68 17.34 12.78
N THR A 117 -2.99 17.59 12.87
CA THR A 117 -3.71 18.49 11.96
C THR A 117 -3.57 19.95 12.39
N GLU A 118 -3.19 20.18 13.64
CA GLU A 118 -3.03 21.50 14.22
C GLU A 118 -1.56 21.81 14.46
N GLU A 119 -1.17 23.03 14.12
CA GLU A 119 0.16 23.54 14.43
C GLU A 119 0.26 23.96 15.90
N ASN A 120 1.46 23.83 16.46
CA ASN A 120 1.73 24.20 17.84
C ASN A 120 2.32 25.62 17.90
N PHE A 121 1.57 26.57 18.48
CA PHE A 121 2.02 27.95 18.68
C PHE A 121 2.76 28.18 20.01
N THR A 122 3.19 27.11 20.69
CA THR A 122 3.95 27.23 21.94
C THR A 122 5.41 27.59 21.64
N TYR A 123 5.67 28.89 21.45
CA TYR A 123 7.01 29.43 21.22
C TYR A 123 7.64 29.94 22.52
N SER A 124 8.97 29.83 22.64
CA SER A 124 9.71 30.50 23.70
C SER A 124 9.92 31.98 23.38
N VAL A 125 10.11 32.82 24.40
CA VAL A 125 10.39 34.26 24.21
C VAL A 125 11.61 34.47 23.30
N SER A 126 12.64 33.64 23.44
CA SER A 126 13.84 33.70 22.60
C SER A 126 13.57 33.28 21.15
N GLY A 127 12.67 32.33 20.90
CA GLY A 127 12.28 31.91 19.56
C GLY A 127 11.38 32.92 18.83
N LEU A 128 10.72 33.81 19.58
CA LEU A 128 9.86 34.86 19.05
C LEU A 128 10.57 36.20 18.85
N LYS A 129 11.73 36.39 19.49
CA LYS A 129 12.57 37.57 19.29
C LYS A 129 13.46 37.35 18.07
N THR A 130 13.22 38.13 17.02
CA THR A 130 14.17 38.31 15.92
C THR A 130 15.48 38.85 16.46
N ASN A 131 16.61 38.23 16.10
CA ASN A 131 17.93 38.83 16.26
C ASN A 131 18.09 40.03 15.33
#